data_AF-A0A843H699-F1
#
_entry.id   AF-A0A843H699-F1
#
_cell.length_a   1.000
_cell.length_b   1.000
_cell.length_c   1.000
_cell.angle_alpha   90.00
_cell.angle_beta   90.00
_cell.angle_gamma   90.00
#
_symmetry.space_group_name_H-M   'P 1'
#
loop_
_entity.id
_entity.type
_entity.pdbx_description
1 polymer ?
#
loop_
_entity_poly.entity_id
_entity_poly.type
_entity_poly.pdbx_seq_one_letter_code
_entity_poly.pdbx_strand_id
1 'polypeptide(L)'
;MEQDQVQIESENDKDVEYINAIKELKANSVPKEKFDKVVEEKRELLQALVNGDSIEVEKEESKTMQELREAYFREDQTNLEMAQNTLALRKAIMDEGGQDPFLPFGATAQVTQADIDGAEKTAQYLQHCIDVADGDPGVFNTEFQRGLKEAFPQKAFNPRKY
;
A
#
# COMPACT_ATOMS: atom_id res chain seq x y z
N MET A 1 65.45 14.68 12.39
CA MET A 1 64.22 14.40 13.17
C MET A 1 63.06 14.85 12.31
N GLU A 2 62.64 14.00 11.39
CA GLU A 2 61.43 14.21 10.59
C GLU A 2 60.33 13.34 11.20
N GLN A 3 59.16 13.94 11.37
CA GLN A 3 57.98 13.34 12.00
C GLN A 3 57.19 12.57 10.94
N ASP A 4 57.05 11.26 11.12
CA ASP A 4 56.05 10.46 10.41
C ASP A 4 54.66 10.74 11.01
N GLN A 5 53.79 11.41 10.25
CA GLN A 5 52.36 11.45 10.50
C GLN A 5 51.68 10.29 9.75
N VAL A 6 51.22 9.29 10.48
CA VAL A 6 50.41 8.20 9.94
C VAL A 6 48.99 8.73 9.68
N GLN A 7 48.58 8.71 8.40
CA GLN A 7 47.22 8.97 7.95
C GLN A 7 46.25 7.91 8.51
N ILE A 8 45.31 8.34 9.35
CA ILE A 8 44.15 7.55 9.80
C ILE A 8 42.91 8.15 9.13
N GLU A 9 42.78 8.01 7.81
CA GLU A 9 41.58 8.39 7.07
C GLU A 9 41.39 7.36 5.94
N SER A 10 40.63 6.28 6.18
CA SER A 10 40.03 5.47 5.08
C SER A 10 39.09 4.34 5.49
N GLU A 11 38.90 4.02 6.79
CA GLU A 11 37.96 2.94 7.18
C GLU A 11 36.50 3.42 7.32
N ASN A 12 36.26 4.59 7.92
CA ASN A 12 34.89 5.10 8.14
C ASN A 12 34.10 5.39 6.86
N ASP A 13 34.76 5.83 5.78
CA ASP A 13 34.08 6.20 4.53
C ASP A 13 33.55 4.99 3.78
N LYS A 14 34.30 3.87 3.81
CA LYS A 14 33.88 2.60 3.20
C LYS A 14 32.69 1.99 3.95
N ASP A 15 32.69 2.08 5.27
CA ASP A 15 31.58 1.59 6.10
C ASP A 15 30.28 2.35 5.82
N VAL A 16 30.36 3.67 5.60
CA VAL A 16 29.21 4.49 5.20
C VAL A 16 28.71 4.13 3.80
N GLU A 17 29.60 3.87 2.84
CA GLU A 17 29.23 3.35 1.51
C GLU A 17 28.53 1.98 1.59
N TYR A 18 29.06 1.03 2.37
CA TYR A 18 28.43 -0.28 2.53
C TYR A 18 27.05 -0.18 3.19
N ILE A 19 26.89 0.68 4.20
CA ILE A 19 25.59 0.92 4.84
C ILE A 19 24.58 1.50 3.85
N ASN A 20 25.01 2.43 2.99
CA ASN A 20 24.14 3.03 1.97
C ASN A 20 23.77 2.00 0.89
N ALA A 21 24.71 1.19 0.42
CA ALA A 21 24.44 0.11 -0.52
C ALA A 21 23.45 -0.93 0.05
N ILE A 22 23.57 -1.27 1.34
CA ILE A 22 22.61 -2.17 2.01
C ILE A 22 21.21 -1.54 2.09
N LYS A 23 21.12 -0.23 2.34
CA LYS A 23 19.83 0.49 2.35
C LYS A 23 19.20 0.53 0.96
N GLU A 24 19.98 0.78 -0.08
CA GLU A 24 19.51 0.75 -1.47
C GLU A 24 19.06 -0.66 -1.89
N LEU A 25 19.82 -1.69 -1.50
CA LEU A 25 19.42 -3.08 -1.75
C LEU A 25 18.11 -3.40 -1.02
N LYS A 26 17.94 -3.00 0.24
CA LYS A 26 16.70 -3.21 0.99
C LYS A 26 15.52 -2.42 0.41
N ALA A 27 15.74 -1.21 -0.08
CA ALA A 27 14.70 -0.38 -0.70
C ALA A 27 14.17 -0.97 -2.01
N ASN A 28 15.02 -1.70 -2.74
CA ASN A 28 14.69 -2.31 -4.03
C ASN A 28 14.46 -3.83 -3.96
N SER A 29 14.44 -4.42 -2.77
CA SER A 29 14.23 -5.86 -2.57
C SER A 29 12.89 -6.12 -1.93
N VAL A 30 12.18 -7.13 -2.42
CA VAL A 30 11.01 -7.70 -1.76
C VAL A 30 11.44 -8.80 -0.78
N PRO A 31 10.74 -8.99 0.36
CA PRO A 31 10.95 -10.14 1.22
C PRO A 31 10.84 -11.43 0.40
N LYS A 32 11.78 -12.36 0.62
CA LYS A 32 11.89 -13.59 -0.16
C LYS A 32 10.58 -14.38 -0.17
N GLU A 33 9.87 -14.43 0.96
CA GLU A 33 8.57 -15.10 1.09
C GLU A 33 7.51 -14.54 0.12
N LYS A 34 7.47 -13.21 -0.07
CA LYS A 34 6.55 -12.57 -1.03
C LYS A 34 6.94 -12.87 -2.47
N PHE A 35 8.25 -12.91 -2.76
CA PHE A 35 8.74 -13.28 -4.08
C PHE A 35 8.43 -14.74 -4.42
N ASP A 36 8.71 -15.66 -3.49
CA ASP A 36 8.47 -17.09 -3.67
C ASP A 36 6.97 -17.38 -3.87
N LYS A 37 6.10 -16.72 -3.09
CA LYS A 37 4.64 -16.82 -3.26
C LYS A 37 4.16 -16.39 -4.65
N VAL A 38 4.64 -15.24 -5.15
CA VAL A 38 4.28 -14.75 -6.50
C VAL A 38 4.80 -15.68 -7.60
N VAL A 39 5.97 -16.28 -7.42
CA VAL A 39 6.55 -17.23 -8.37
C VAL A 39 5.74 -18.53 -8.40
N GLU A 40 5.30 -19.02 -7.24
CA GLU A 40 4.42 -20.20 -7.16
C GLU A 40 3.05 -19.93 -7.79
N GLU A 41 2.38 -18.84 -7.42
CA GLU A 41 1.08 -18.45 -8.01
C GLU A 41 1.19 -18.31 -9.54
N LYS A 42 2.26 -17.68 -10.04
CA LYS A 42 2.50 -17.56 -11.49
C LYS A 42 2.73 -18.93 -12.14
N ARG A 43 3.42 -19.84 -11.47
CA ARG A 43 3.68 -21.20 -11.97
C ARG A 43 2.38 -21.99 -12.08
N GLU A 44 1.55 -21.93 -11.05
CA GLU A 44 0.23 -22.58 -11.03
C GLU A 44 -0.69 -22.02 -12.12
N LEU A 45 -0.74 -20.70 -12.29
CA LEU A 45 -1.50 -20.05 -13.35
C LEU A 45 -1.02 -20.45 -14.75
N LEU A 46 0.29 -20.49 -14.97
CA LEU A 46 0.87 -20.94 -16.25
C LEU A 46 0.57 -22.41 -16.52
N GLN A 47 0.64 -23.25 -15.49
CA GLN A 47 0.39 -24.69 -15.61
C GLN A 47 -1.09 -24.96 -15.92
N ALA A 48 -2.00 -24.23 -15.28
CA ALA A 48 -3.43 -24.25 -15.59
C ALA A 48 -3.74 -23.78 -17.02
N LEU A 49 -3.09 -22.69 -17.47
CA LEU A 49 -3.25 -22.16 -18.83
C LEU A 49 -2.79 -23.17 -19.91
N VAL A 50 -1.66 -23.85 -19.67
CA VAL A 50 -1.08 -24.82 -20.61
C VAL A 50 -1.86 -26.12 -20.63
N ASN A 51 -2.34 -26.59 -19.47
CA ASN A 51 -3.07 -27.85 -19.37
C ASN A 51 -4.56 -27.72 -19.69
N GLY A 52 -5.09 -26.50 -19.80
CA GLY A 52 -6.52 -26.25 -19.96
C GLY A 52 -7.34 -26.56 -18.70
N ASP A 53 -6.66 -26.73 -17.56
CA ASP A 53 -7.30 -26.97 -16.27
C ASP A 53 -7.86 -25.64 -15.76
N SER A 54 -9.16 -25.60 -15.44
CA SER A 54 -9.73 -24.51 -14.67
C SER A 54 -9.24 -24.64 -13.23
N ILE A 55 -8.43 -23.69 -12.76
CA ILE A 55 -8.24 -23.53 -11.32
C ILE A 55 -9.60 -23.13 -10.78
N GLU A 56 -10.23 -24.02 -10.01
CA GLU A 56 -11.32 -23.66 -9.11
C GLU A 56 -10.71 -22.77 -8.03
N VAL A 57 -10.56 -21.48 -8.36
CA VAL A 57 -10.47 -20.45 -7.33
C VAL A 57 -11.81 -20.53 -6.62
N GLU A 58 -11.82 -20.88 -5.34
CA GLU A 58 -12.99 -20.69 -4.48
C GLU A 58 -13.42 -19.24 -4.67
N LYS A 59 -14.40 -19.05 -5.53
CA LYS A 59 -14.99 -17.76 -5.78
C LYS A 59 -15.83 -17.55 -4.54
N GLU A 60 -15.30 -16.83 -3.55
CA GLU A 60 -16.16 -16.23 -2.54
C GLU A 60 -17.37 -15.67 -3.29
N GLU A 61 -18.57 -16.12 -2.90
CA GLU A 61 -19.79 -15.68 -3.57
C GLU A 61 -19.74 -14.17 -3.67
N SER A 62 -19.69 -13.67 -4.91
CA SER A 62 -19.46 -12.24 -5.14
C SER A 62 -20.64 -11.50 -4.53
N LYS A 63 -20.39 -10.78 -3.43
CA LYS A 63 -21.40 -9.93 -2.80
C LYS A 63 -22.05 -9.05 -3.87
N THR A 64 -23.36 -9.00 -3.86
CA THR A 64 -24.14 -8.10 -4.71
C THR A 64 -23.78 -6.65 -4.40
N MET A 65 -24.01 -5.74 -5.36
CA MET A 65 -23.81 -4.30 -5.16
C MET A 65 -24.59 -3.77 -3.94
N GLN A 66 -25.77 -4.33 -3.67
CA GLN A 66 -26.56 -3.97 -2.49
C GLN A 66 -25.89 -4.40 -1.19
N GLU A 67 -25.43 -5.65 -1.09
CA GLU A 67 -24.71 -6.15 0.08
C GLU A 67 -23.41 -5.38 0.34
N LEU A 68 -22.70 -4.98 -0.72
CA LEU A 68 -21.49 -4.15 -0.61
C LEU A 68 -21.81 -2.76 -0.04
N ARG A 69 -22.92 -2.14 -0.46
CA ARG A 69 -23.38 -0.86 0.10
C ARG A 69 -23.80 -1.01 1.55
N GLU A 70 -24.58 -2.04 1.87
CA GLU A 70 -25.00 -2.31 3.25
C GLU A 70 -23.81 -2.56 4.17
N ALA A 71 -22.81 -3.31 3.71
CA ALA A 71 -21.56 -3.53 4.45
C ALA A 71 -20.78 -2.21 4.64
N TYR A 72 -20.69 -1.38 3.61
CA TYR A 72 -19.99 -0.08 3.67
C TYR A 72 -20.65 0.91 4.64
N PHE A 73 -21.98 0.99 4.66
CA PHE A 73 -22.74 1.91 5.52
C PHE A 73 -23.00 1.39 6.93
N ARG A 74 -22.48 0.22 7.27
CA ARG A 74 -22.61 -0.36 8.61
C ARG A 74 -21.90 0.52 9.65
N GLU A 75 -22.55 0.81 10.77
CA GLU A 75 -21.99 1.69 11.80
C GLU A 75 -20.98 0.98 12.73
N ASP A 76 -21.12 -0.35 12.92
CA ASP A 76 -20.24 -1.16 13.77
C ASP A 76 -19.13 -1.85 12.96
N GLN A 77 -18.19 -1.07 12.45
CA GLN A 77 -17.03 -1.60 11.75
C GLN A 77 -15.74 -1.02 12.29
N THR A 78 -14.71 -1.87 12.35
CA THR A 78 -13.34 -1.44 12.54
C THR A 78 -12.85 -0.66 11.32
N ASN A 79 -11.80 0.14 11.48
CA ASN A 79 -11.21 0.86 10.34
C ASN A 79 -10.69 -0.10 9.26
N LEU A 80 -10.23 -1.30 9.65
CA LEU A 80 -9.80 -2.35 8.72
C LEU A 80 -10.98 -2.83 7.87
N GLU A 81 -12.09 -3.20 8.50
CA GLU A 81 -13.31 -3.63 7.79
C GLU A 81 -13.86 -2.52 6.89
N MET A 82 -13.86 -1.29 7.38
CA MET A 82 -14.27 -0.13 6.58
C MET A 82 -13.40 0.03 5.35
N ALA A 83 -12.08 -0.08 5.47
CA ALA A 83 -11.18 -0.01 4.33
C ALA A 83 -11.43 -1.16 3.33
N GLN A 84 -11.61 -2.39 3.80
CA GLN A 84 -11.93 -3.56 2.96
C GLN A 84 -13.25 -3.35 2.22
N ASN A 85 -14.31 -2.95 2.91
CA ASN A 85 -15.63 -2.69 2.31
C ASN A 85 -15.56 -1.53 1.31
N THR A 86 -14.77 -0.49 1.59
CA THR A 86 -14.56 0.65 0.69
C THR A 86 -13.93 0.21 -0.63
N LEU A 87 -12.84 -0.58 -0.58
CA LEU A 87 -12.16 -1.04 -1.79
C LEU A 87 -13.00 -2.04 -2.58
N ALA A 88 -13.72 -2.93 -1.89
CA ALA A 88 -14.65 -3.86 -2.54
C ALA A 88 -15.77 -3.12 -3.27
N LEU A 89 -16.36 -2.09 -2.65
CA LEU A 89 -17.38 -1.26 -3.27
C LEU A 89 -16.83 -0.44 -4.43
N ARG A 90 -15.64 0.19 -4.29
CA ARG A 90 -14.95 0.91 -5.37
C ARG A 90 -14.77 0.01 -6.59
N LYS A 91 -14.22 -1.19 -6.40
CA LYS A 91 -14.01 -2.16 -7.47
C LYS A 91 -15.32 -2.54 -8.16
N ALA A 92 -16.35 -2.90 -7.39
CA ALA A 92 -17.64 -3.27 -7.97
C ALA A 92 -18.27 -2.14 -8.80
N ILE A 93 -18.19 -0.89 -8.32
CA ILE A 93 -18.70 0.27 -9.06
C ILE A 93 -17.96 0.45 -10.38
N MET A 94 -16.62 0.34 -10.36
CA MET A 94 -15.79 0.48 -11.55
C MET A 94 -16.00 -0.67 -12.54
N ASP A 95 -16.18 -1.90 -12.06
CA ASP A 95 -16.45 -3.09 -12.87
C ASP A 95 -17.81 -3.00 -13.59
N GLU A 96 -18.82 -2.35 -12.98
CA GLU A 96 -20.11 -2.01 -13.61
C GLU A 96 -20.03 -0.82 -14.58
N GLY A 97 -18.84 -0.24 -14.78
CA GLY A 97 -18.63 0.94 -15.65
C GLY A 97 -19.02 2.27 -14.99
N GLY A 98 -19.21 2.28 -13.67
CA GLY A 98 -19.43 3.48 -12.88
C GLY A 98 -18.18 4.34 -12.73
N GLN A 99 -18.37 5.59 -12.31
CA GLN A 99 -17.27 6.48 -11.97
C GLN A 99 -16.61 6.03 -10.65
N ASP A 100 -15.28 6.10 -10.58
CA ASP A 100 -14.54 5.83 -9.35
C ASP A 100 -15.03 6.75 -8.21
N PRO A 101 -15.51 6.19 -7.08
CA PRO A 101 -16.05 6.95 -5.95
C PRO A 101 -15.00 7.82 -5.24
N PHE A 102 -13.70 7.61 -5.48
CA PHE A 102 -12.64 8.45 -4.92
C PHE A 102 -12.38 9.71 -5.75
N LEU A 103 -12.95 9.80 -6.96
CA LEU A 103 -12.86 11.00 -7.77
C LEU A 103 -13.83 12.08 -7.29
N PRO A 104 -13.51 13.37 -7.55
CA PRO A 104 -14.47 14.45 -7.35
C PRO A 104 -15.79 14.19 -8.09
N PHE A 105 -16.91 14.33 -7.38
CA PHE A 105 -18.26 14.20 -7.92
C PHE A 105 -18.98 15.56 -7.92
N GLY A 106 -19.85 15.79 -8.91
CA GLY A 106 -20.69 16.99 -8.97
C GLY A 106 -20.81 17.57 -10.38
N ALA A 107 -21.87 18.35 -10.62
CA ALA A 107 -22.20 18.88 -11.95
C ALA A 107 -21.10 19.79 -12.56
N THR A 108 -20.24 20.36 -11.72
CA THR A 108 -19.14 21.25 -12.14
C THR A 108 -17.76 20.65 -11.91
N ALA A 109 -17.67 19.40 -11.45
CA ALA A 109 -16.39 18.75 -11.19
C ALA A 109 -15.73 18.41 -12.53
N GLN A 110 -14.52 18.93 -12.76
CA GLN A 110 -13.67 18.52 -13.87
C GLN A 110 -12.61 17.57 -13.33
N VAL A 111 -12.79 16.28 -13.59
CA VAL A 111 -11.80 15.26 -13.23
C VAL A 111 -10.53 15.50 -14.04
N THR A 112 -9.42 15.73 -13.36
CA THR A 112 -8.09 15.86 -13.95
C THR A 112 -7.34 14.54 -13.85
N GLN A 113 -6.25 14.40 -14.62
CA GLN A 113 -5.36 13.23 -14.50
C GLN A 113 -4.78 13.11 -13.08
N ALA A 114 -4.50 14.24 -12.42
CA ALA A 114 -3.97 14.23 -11.05
C ALA A 114 -5.00 13.65 -10.05
N ASP A 115 -6.30 13.85 -10.29
CA ASP A 115 -7.36 13.27 -9.46
C ASP A 115 -7.42 11.75 -9.65
N ILE A 116 -7.28 11.26 -10.88
CA ILE A 116 -7.23 9.83 -11.20
C ILE A 116 -6.02 9.18 -10.54
N ASP A 117 -4.84 9.79 -10.69
CA ASP A 117 -3.61 9.28 -10.08
C ASP A 117 -3.69 9.33 -8.55
N GLY A 118 -4.33 10.36 -7.99
CA GLY A 118 -4.54 10.52 -6.55
C GLY A 118 -5.52 9.49 -5.98
N ALA A 119 -6.63 9.24 -6.66
CA ALA A 119 -7.60 8.22 -6.31
C ALA A 119 -6.95 6.83 -6.30
N GLU A 120 -6.16 6.52 -7.34
CA GLU A 120 -5.49 5.23 -7.45
C GLU A 120 -4.40 5.05 -6.38
N LYS A 121 -3.58 6.07 -6.12
CA LYS A 121 -2.61 6.05 -5.01
C LYS A 121 -3.29 5.83 -3.66
N THR A 122 -4.44 6.46 -3.44
CA THR A 122 -5.21 6.31 -2.20
C THR A 122 -5.67 4.87 -2.03
N ALA A 123 -6.23 4.26 -3.07
CA ALA A 123 -6.67 2.88 -3.02
C ALA A 123 -5.52 1.88 -2.85
N GLN A 124 -4.40 2.09 -3.55
CA GLN A 124 -3.20 1.28 -3.38
C GLN A 124 -2.64 1.38 -1.96
N TYR A 125 -2.66 2.57 -1.37
CA TYR A 125 -2.22 2.77 0.01
C TYR A 125 -3.15 2.08 1.01
N LEU A 126 -4.48 2.18 0.82
CA LEU A 126 -5.44 1.44 1.64
C LEU A 126 -5.24 -0.08 1.53
N GLN A 127 -5.03 -0.59 0.31
CA GLN A 127 -4.73 -2.01 0.09
C GLN A 127 -3.45 -2.42 0.81
N HIS A 128 -2.39 -1.61 0.72
CA HIS A 128 -1.15 -1.84 1.45
C HIS A 128 -1.38 -1.93 2.97
N CYS A 129 -2.16 -1.03 3.56
CA CYS A 129 -2.48 -1.08 4.97
C CYS A 129 -3.26 -2.36 5.35
N ILE A 130 -4.19 -2.81 4.50
CA ILE A 130 -4.92 -4.07 4.70
C ILE A 130 -3.96 -5.27 4.64
N ASP A 131 -3.07 -5.30 3.66
CA ASP A 131 -2.10 -6.39 3.46
C ASP A 131 -1.09 -6.48 4.62
N VAL A 132 -0.67 -5.34 5.18
CA VAL A 132 0.22 -5.31 6.35
C VAL A 132 -0.51 -5.69 7.63
N ALA A 133 -1.81 -5.35 7.73
CA ALA A 133 -2.61 -5.65 8.91
C ALA A 133 -2.79 -7.15 9.14
N ASP A 134 -2.84 -7.97 8.07
CA ASP A 134 -3.05 -9.42 8.14
C ASP A 134 -4.22 -9.81 9.08
N GLY A 135 -5.31 -9.05 9.00
CA GLY A 135 -6.49 -9.24 9.84
C GLY A 135 -6.49 -8.53 11.20
N ASP A 136 -5.40 -7.87 11.61
CA ASP A 136 -5.30 -7.13 12.87
C ASP A 136 -5.68 -5.63 12.69
N PRO A 137 -6.80 -5.16 13.28
CA PRO A 137 -7.22 -3.75 13.16
C PRO A 137 -6.27 -2.76 13.83
N GLY A 138 -5.53 -3.16 14.87
CA GLY A 138 -4.54 -2.33 15.53
C GLY A 138 -3.32 -2.07 14.65
N VAL A 139 -2.86 -3.10 13.93
CA VAL A 139 -1.79 -2.96 12.93
C VAL A 139 -2.25 -2.07 11.78
N PHE A 140 -3.48 -2.28 11.27
CA PHE A 140 -4.06 -1.41 10.25
C PHE A 140 -4.04 0.07 10.67
N ASN A 141 -4.53 0.36 11.88
CA ASN A 141 -4.58 1.73 12.40
C ASN A 141 -3.20 2.37 12.51
N THR A 142 -2.21 1.59 12.95
CA THR A 142 -0.82 2.06 13.08
C THR A 142 -0.24 2.43 11.73
N GLU A 143 -0.41 1.57 10.74
CA GLU A 143 0.09 1.78 9.38
C GLU A 143 -0.64 2.94 8.70
N PHE A 144 -1.95 2.99 8.79
CA PHE A 144 -2.74 4.08 8.22
C PHE A 144 -2.32 5.44 8.80
N GLN A 145 -2.15 5.52 10.12
CA GLN A 145 -1.67 6.75 10.77
C GLN A 145 -0.23 7.12 10.38
N ARG A 146 0.64 6.13 10.11
CA ARG A 146 2.01 6.38 9.67
C ARG A 146 2.03 7.18 8.37
N GLY A 147 1.33 6.71 7.33
CA GLY A 147 1.27 7.43 6.05
C GLY A 147 0.56 8.78 6.16
N LEU A 148 -0.45 8.93 7.01
CA LEU A 148 -1.05 10.25 7.26
C LEU A 148 -0.05 11.26 7.83
N LYS A 149 0.81 10.84 8.76
CA LYS A 149 1.85 11.71 9.33
C LYS A 149 2.93 12.08 8.31
N GLU A 150 3.27 11.16 7.42
CA GLU A 150 4.23 11.40 6.35
C GLU A 150 3.68 12.35 5.28
N ALA A 151 2.40 12.18 4.91
CA ALA A 151 1.71 13.05 3.95
C ALA A 151 1.40 14.44 4.52
N PHE A 152 1.07 14.52 5.81
CA PHE A 152 0.69 15.75 6.51
C PHE A 152 1.55 15.95 7.76
N PRO A 153 2.83 16.32 7.62
CA PRO A 153 3.70 16.54 8.77
C PRO A 153 3.13 17.68 9.63
N GLN A 154 2.78 17.37 10.88
CA GLN A 154 2.36 18.40 11.82
C GLN A 154 3.52 19.38 12.03
N LYS A 155 3.29 20.66 11.73
CA LYS A 155 4.26 21.72 12.08
C LYS A 155 4.45 21.68 13.60
N ALA A 156 5.69 21.52 14.05
CA ALA A 156 6.02 21.55 15.47
C ALA A 156 5.50 22.88 16.07
N PHE A 157 4.57 22.78 17.01
CA PHE A 157 4.16 23.91 17.84
C PHE A 157 5.38 24.40 18.62
N ASN A 158 5.84 25.63 18.36
CA ASN A 158 6.93 26.23 19.11
C ASN A 158 6.34 27.11 20.23
N PRO A 159 6.31 26.64 21.49
CA PRO A 159 5.74 27.40 22.60
C PRO A 159 6.57 28.63 23.00
N ARG A 160 7.76 28.88 22.42
CA ARG A 160 8.64 30.02 22.77
C ARG A 160 8.41 31.28 21.92
N LYS A 161 7.26 31.41 21.25
CA LYS A 161 6.90 32.59 20.43
C LYS A 161 5.75 33.41 21.02
N TYR A 162 5.67 33.54 22.35
CA TYR A 162 4.84 34.53 23.03
C TYR A 162 5.55 35.01 24.30
#